data_AF-A0A1M4EGA9-F1
#
_entry.id   AF-A0A1M4EGA9-F1
#
_cell.length_a   1.000
_cell.length_b   1.000
_cell.length_c   1.000
_cell.angle_alpha   90.00
_cell.angle_beta   90.00
_cell.angle_gamma   90.00
#
_symmetry.space_group_name_H-M   'P 1'
#
loop_
_entity.id
_entity.type
_entity.pdbx_description
1 polymer ?
#
loop_
_entity_poly.entity_id
_entity_poly.type
_entity_poly.pdbx_seq_one_letter_code
_entity_poly.pdbx_strand_id
1 'polypeptide(L)'
;MALLLCLLPLAVGCGVLLGPLRVDPGALDEIRAVGAVNGESEMKSDVGGRTEISNLLVVDVGAADSRGAIDKAVDLLQAREWVIEADLKPGWVLMRSERWAGTDLSIEPYDPRELHDVPDLRKALAGRTSTLERAVIIIVIGGG
;
A
#
# COMPACT_ATOMS: atom_id res chain seq x y z
N MET A 1 55.26 -35.92 -14.09
CA MET A 1 54.57 -36.04 -12.78
C MET A 1 53.63 -34.85 -12.67
N ALA A 2 52.36 -35.13 -12.42
CA ALA A 2 51.21 -34.33 -12.84
C ALA A 2 51.05 -32.97 -12.11
N LEU A 3 50.62 -31.96 -12.87
CA LEU A 3 50.10 -30.68 -12.37
C LEU A 3 48.89 -30.94 -11.45
N LEU A 4 49.03 -30.59 -10.17
CA LEU A 4 47.92 -30.59 -9.22
C LEU A 4 47.14 -29.28 -9.39
N LEU A 5 46.05 -29.32 -10.17
CA LEU A 5 45.05 -28.25 -10.22
C LEU A 5 44.29 -28.22 -8.88
N CYS A 6 44.63 -27.25 -8.02
CA CYS A 6 43.80 -26.86 -6.89
C CYS A 6 42.52 -26.17 -7.40
N LEU A 7 41.47 -26.94 -7.66
CA LEU A 7 40.11 -26.41 -7.75
C LEU A 7 39.67 -25.99 -6.34
N LEU A 8 39.75 -24.69 -6.05
CA LEU A 8 39.00 -24.06 -4.96
C LEU A 8 37.57 -23.86 -5.46
N PRO A 9 36.55 -24.54 -4.92
CA PRO A 9 35.17 -24.14 -5.15
C PRO A 9 34.98 -22.78 -4.45
N LEU A 10 34.83 -21.72 -5.24
CA LEU A 10 34.27 -20.47 -4.77
C LEU A 10 32.87 -20.77 -4.22
N ALA A 11 32.80 -20.94 -2.90
CA ALA A 11 31.56 -20.80 -2.17
C ALA A 11 31.14 -19.34 -2.31
N VAL A 12 30.46 -19.03 -3.41
CA VAL A 12 29.64 -17.83 -3.51
C VAL A 12 28.52 -18.07 -2.52
N GLY A 13 28.73 -17.60 -1.29
CA GLY A 13 27.68 -17.51 -0.30
C GLY A 13 26.54 -16.75 -0.95
N CYS A 14 25.47 -17.45 -1.27
CA CYS A 14 24.21 -16.87 -1.67
C CYS A 14 23.70 -16.13 -0.44
N GLY A 15 24.17 -14.90 -0.27
CA GLY A 15 23.59 -13.96 0.68
C GLY A 15 22.20 -13.67 0.17
N VAL A 16 21.22 -14.44 0.65
CA VAL A 16 19.81 -14.06 0.60
C VAL A 16 19.72 -12.83 1.51
N LEU A 17 20.12 -11.69 0.98
CA LEU A 17 19.65 -10.40 1.46
C LEU A 17 18.14 -10.46 1.29
N LEU A 18 17.45 -10.65 2.41
CA LEU A 18 16.01 -10.53 2.49
C LEU A 18 15.68 -9.16 1.87
N GLY A 19 15.11 -9.18 0.66
CA GLY A 19 14.70 -7.97 -0.04
C GLY A 19 13.64 -7.20 0.74
N PRO A 20 13.36 -5.95 0.33
CA PRO A 20 12.32 -5.17 0.97
C PRO A 20 10.98 -5.91 0.92
N LEU A 21 10.20 -5.81 1.99
CA LEU A 21 8.80 -6.21 2.00
C LEU A 21 8.04 -5.26 1.09
N ARG A 22 7.29 -5.81 0.14
CA ARG A 22 6.54 -5.05 -0.86
C ARG A 22 5.14 -5.62 -0.98
N VAL A 23 4.20 -4.74 -1.26
CA VAL A 23 2.83 -5.14 -1.61
C VAL A 23 2.86 -5.99 -2.88
N ASP A 24 2.07 -7.06 -2.91
CA ASP A 24 1.87 -7.85 -4.13
C ASP A 24 1.25 -6.96 -5.23
N PRO A 25 1.82 -6.92 -6.45
CA PRO A 25 1.29 -6.10 -7.54
C PRO A 25 -0.20 -6.36 -7.85
N GLY A 26 -0.66 -7.61 -7.72
CA GLY A 26 -2.05 -7.98 -7.94
C GLY A 26 -2.99 -7.39 -6.88
N ALA A 27 -2.54 -7.28 -5.63
CA ALA A 27 -3.28 -6.58 -4.60
C ALA A 27 -3.43 -5.09 -4.95
N LEU A 28 -2.34 -4.43 -5.39
CA LEU A 28 -2.40 -3.02 -5.81
C LEU A 28 -3.34 -2.82 -6.99
N ASP A 29 -3.37 -3.73 -7.96
CA ASP A 29 -4.28 -3.63 -9.10
C ASP A 29 -5.74 -3.73 -8.69
N GLU A 30 -6.08 -4.53 -7.67
CA GLU A 30 -7.42 -4.55 -7.09
C GLU A 30 -7.79 -3.22 -6.43
N ILE A 31 -6.85 -2.60 -5.70
CA ILE A 31 -7.08 -1.29 -5.07
C ILE A 31 -7.27 -0.20 -6.13
N ARG A 32 -6.44 -0.20 -7.18
CA ARG A 32 -6.58 0.74 -8.30
C ARG A 32 -7.91 0.57 -9.04
N ALA A 33 -8.50 -0.63 -9.01
CA ALA A 33 -9.79 -0.90 -9.63
C ALA A 33 -11.00 -0.43 -8.78
N VAL A 34 -10.80 0.04 -7.55
CA VAL A 34 -11.87 0.55 -6.67
C VAL A 34 -12.39 1.92 -7.15
N GLY A 35 -11.55 2.73 -7.79
CA GLY A 35 -11.95 4.08 -8.22
C GLY A 35 -10.91 4.78 -9.06
N ALA A 36 -11.10 6.08 -9.29
CA ALA A 36 -10.14 6.89 -10.01
C ALA A 36 -8.96 7.27 -9.10
N VAL A 37 -7.77 6.77 -9.41
CA VAL A 37 -6.54 7.11 -8.68
C VAL A 37 -6.10 8.52 -9.06
N ASN A 38 -6.15 9.43 -8.11
CA ASN A 38 -5.77 10.84 -8.29
C ASN A 38 -4.28 11.09 -8.06
N GLY A 39 -3.62 10.17 -7.34
CA GLY A 39 -2.19 10.13 -7.14
C GLY A 39 -1.79 8.92 -6.28
N GLU A 40 -0.52 8.53 -6.40
CA GLU A 40 0.06 7.38 -5.71
C GLU A 40 1.51 7.71 -5.32
N SER A 41 1.97 7.19 -4.18
CA SER A 41 3.36 7.25 -3.74
C SER A 41 3.73 6.00 -2.94
N GLU A 42 5.02 5.67 -2.94
CA GLU A 42 5.57 4.71 -1.99
C GLU A 42 5.99 5.40 -0.70
N MET A 43 5.84 4.70 0.41
CA MET A 43 6.37 5.05 1.73
C MET A 43 7.33 3.97 2.18
N LYS A 44 8.39 4.35 2.92
CA LYS A 44 9.40 3.41 3.40
C LYS A 44 9.48 3.45 4.91
N SER A 45 9.37 2.29 5.53
CA SER A 45 9.48 2.05 6.96
C SER A 45 10.56 0.99 7.22
N ASP A 46 11.14 0.97 8.43
CA ASP A 46 11.93 -0.16 8.92
C ASP A 46 11.06 -0.97 9.87
N VAL A 47 10.87 -2.25 9.55
CA VAL A 47 10.10 -3.20 10.35
C VAL A 47 10.97 -4.42 10.60
N GLY A 48 11.41 -4.60 11.84
CA GLY A 48 12.23 -5.74 12.23
C GLY A 48 13.58 -5.82 11.49
N GLY A 49 14.19 -4.68 11.16
CA GLY A 49 15.44 -4.61 10.40
C GLY A 49 15.29 -4.92 8.92
N ARG A 50 14.06 -4.91 8.40
CA ARG A 50 13.75 -5.01 6.97
C ARG A 50 13.09 -3.71 6.51
N THR A 51 13.46 -3.25 5.32
CA THR A 51 12.73 -2.15 4.68
C THR A 51 11.37 -2.67 4.22
N GLU A 52 10.31 -2.07 4.73
CA GLU A 52 8.95 -2.24 4.22
C GLU A 52 8.62 -1.07 3.29
N ILE A 53 8.03 -1.41 2.15
CA ILE A 53 7.58 -0.46 1.13
C ILE A 53 6.06 -0.60 1.05
N SER A 54 5.38 0.42 1.55
CA SER A 54 3.92 0.55 1.53
C SER A 54 3.50 1.51 0.42
N ASN A 55 2.29 1.33 -0.12
CA ASN A 55 1.75 2.19 -1.17
C ASN A 55 0.64 3.06 -0.59
N LEU A 56 0.74 4.37 -0.78
CA LEU A 56 -0.33 5.31 -0.48
C LEU A 56 -1.01 5.72 -1.78
N LEU A 57 -2.32 5.53 -1.86
CA LEU A 57 -3.15 5.92 -3.00
C LEU A 57 -4.21 6.92 -2.55
N VAL A 58 -4.40 7.99 -3.31
CA VAL A 58 -5.55 8.90 -3.16
C VAL A 58 -6.58 8.53 -4.21
N VAL A 59 -7.72 7.99 -3.79
CA VAL A 59 -8.71 7.37 -4.68
C VAL A 59 -10.05 8.07 -4.57
N ASP A 60 -10.59 8.53 -5.70
CA ASP A 60 -11.99 8.95 -5.80
C ASP A 60 -12.84 7.72 -6.14
N VAL A 61 -13.60 7.26 -5.15
CA VAL A 61 -14.51 6.11 -5.27
C VAL A 61 -15.89 6.51 -5.80
N GLY A 62 -16.09 7.78 -6.16
CA GLY A 62 -17.36 8.31 -6.67
C GLY A 62 -18.44 8.42 -5.59
N ALA A 63 -18.06 8.79 -4.38
CA ALA A 63 -19.00 8.99 -3.28
C ALA A 63 -19.68 10.37 -3.33
N ALA A 64 -20.83 10.49 -2.66
CA ALA A 64 -21.57 11.74 -2.57
C ALA A 64 -20.92 12.74 -1.61
N ASP A 65 -20.32 12.25 -0.53
CA ASP A 65 -19.66 13.01 0.52
C ASP A 65 -18.47 12.21 1.11
N SER A 66 -17.71 12.83 2.02
CA SER A 66 -16.53 12.25 2.65
C SER A 66 -16.84 11.02 3.50
N ARG A 67 -17.98 11.00 4.20
CA ARG A 67 -18.39 9.87 5.04
C ARG A 67 -18.73 8.66 4.18
N GLY A 68 -19.52 8.89 3.13
CA GLY A 68 -19.86 7.88 2.14
C GLY A 68 -18.66 7.42 1.33
N ALA A 69 -17.54 8.15 1.31
CA ALA A 69 -16.32 7.74 0.62
C ALA A 69 -15.68 6.52 1.28
N ILE A 70 -15.55 6.52 2.62
CA ILE A 70 -15.02 5.34 3.34
C ILE A 70 -15.98 4.16 3.15
N ASP A 71 -17.27 4.35 3.42
CA ASP A 71 -18.26 3.27 3.33
C ASP A 71 -18.26 2.65 1.92
N LYS A 72 -18.23 3.48 0.87
CA LYS A 72 -18.17 2.99 -0.52
C LYS A 72 -16.87 2.28 -0.84
N ALA A 73 -15.72 2.78 -0.36
CA ALA A 73 -14.44 2.13 -0.55
C ALA A 73 -14.42 0.74 0.12
N VAL A 74 -14.94 0.64 1.35
CA VAL A 74 -15.10 -0.61 2.09
C VAL A 74 -15.99 -1.58 1.31
N ASP A 75 -17.18 -1.16 0.89
CA ASP A 75 -18.12 -2.02 0.14
C ASP A 75 -17.48 -2.59 -1.14
N LEU A 76 -16.76 -1.75 -1.89
CA LEU A 76 -16.06 -2.14 -3.10
C LEU A 76 -14.92 -3.13 -2.82
N LEU A 77 -14.21 -2.98 -1.71
CA LEU A 77 -13.14 -3.88 -1.31
C LEU A 77 -13.67 -5.20 -0.74
N GLN A 78 -14.76 -5.17 0.02
CA GLN A 78 -15.44 -6.39 0.47
C GLN A 78 -15.98 -7.22 -0.71
N ALA A 79 -16.47 -6.56 -1.77
CA ALA A 79 -16.85 -7.24 -3.02
C ALA A 79 -15.66 -7.91 -3.74
N ARG A 80 -14.43 -7.59 -3.34
CA ARG A 80 -13.17 -8.20 -3.79
C ARG A 80 -12.55 -9.10 -2.72
N GLU A 81 -13.34 -9.56 -1.74
CA GLU A 81 -12.93 -10.48 -0.68
C GLU A 81 -11.92 -9.90 0.33
N TRP A 82 -11.86 -8.57 0.45
CA TRP A 82 -11.18 -7.94 1.58
C TRP A 82 -12.08 -7.99 2.81
N VAL A 83 -11.51 -8.34 3.96
CA VAL A 83 -12.21 -8.53 5.22
C VAL A 83 -11.84 -7.41 6.17
N ILE A 84 -12.84 -6.80 6.82
CA ILE A 84 -12.61 -5.78 7.85
C ILE A 84 -11.99 -6.45 9.07
N GLU A 85 -10.84 -5.94 9.51
CA GLU A 85 -10.19 -6.33 10.76
C GLU A 85 -10.56 -5.40 11.90
N ALA A 86 -10.62 -4.10 11.63
CA ALA A 86 -11.00 -3.08 12.57
C ALA A 86 -11.77 -1.95 11.88
N ASP A 87 -12.89 -1.54 12.50
CA ASP A 87 -13.71 -0.41 12.06
C ASP A 87 -13.67 0.68 13.13
N LEU A 88 -12.98 1.77 12.83
CA LEU A 88 -12.80 2.93 13.70
C LEU A 88 -13.33 4.21 13.04
N LYS A 89 -14.41 4.09 12.26
CA LYS A 89 -15.04 5.24 11.59
C LYS A 89 -15.48 6.32 12.59
N PRO A 90 -15.41 7.62 12.21
CA PRO A 90 -15.07 8.12 10.88
C PRO A 90 -13.56 8.26 10.62
N GLY A 91 -12.70 7.76 11.52
CA GLY A 91 -11.25 7.89 11.40
C GLY A 91 -10.68 7.01 10.30
N TRP A 92 -10.79 5.69 10.45
CA TRP A 92 -10.27 4.74 9.46
C TRP A 92 -10.90 3.36 9.56
N VAL A 93 -10.70 2.54 8.54
CA VAL A 93 -11.04 1.11 8.51
C VAL A 93 -9.81 0.31 8.07
N LEU A 94 -9.42 -0.70 8.84
CA LEU A 94 -8.36 -1.65 8.49
C LEU A 94 -9.01 -2.89 7.88
N MET A 95 -8.47 -3.33 6.76
CA MET A 95 -8.91 -4.52 6.06
C MET A 95 -7.71 -5.38 5.69
N ARG A 96 -7.92 -6.69 5.64
CA ARG A 96 -6.94 -7.65 5.12
C ARG A 96 -7.49 -8.41 3.94
N SER A 97 -6.62 -8.93 3.08
CA SER A 97 -7.02 -9.88 2.04
C SER A 97 -6.67 -11.30 2.44
N GLU A 98 -7.60 -12.24 2.27
CA GLU A 98 -7.30 -13.67 2.36
C GLU A 98 -6.63 -14.20 1.08
N ARG A 99 -6.85 -13.53 -0.05
CA ARG A 99 -6.24 -13.85 -1.35
C ARG A 99 -4.78 -13.42 -1.39
N TRP A 100 -4.50 -12.19 -0.95
CA TRP A 100 -3.16 -11.61 -0.93
C TRP A 100 -2.58 -11.75 0.48
N ALA A 101 -2.10 -12.97 0.78
CA ALA A 101 -1.61 -13.31 2.11
C ALA A 101 -0.56 -12.29 2.62
N GLY A 102 -0.76 -11.83 3.86
CA GLY A 102 0.09 -10.81 4.48
C GLY A 102 -0.20 -9.38 4.01
N THR A 103 -1.15 -9.14 3.11
CA THR A 103 -1.46 -7.77 2.67
C THR A 103 -2.64 -7.19 3.46
N ASP A 104 -2.34 -6.07 4.11
CA ASP A 104 -3.32 -5.27 4.84
C ASP A 104 -3.46 -3.90 4.18
N LEU A 105 -4.60 -3.25 4.39
CA LEU A 105 -4.81 -1.87 3.99
C LEU A 105 -5.59 -1.09 5.04
N SER A 106 -5.28 0.21 5.18
CA SER A 106 -6.14 1.18 5.85
C SER A 106 -6.86 2.05 4.82
N ILE A 107 -8.09 2.42 5.14
CA ILE A 107 -8.91 3.37 4.38
C ILE A 107 -9.25 4.53 5.30
N GLU A 108 -8.93 5.73 4.87
CA GLU A 108 -9.06 6.97 5.66
C GLU A 108 -9.69 8.07 4.80
N PRO A 109 -10.39 9.05 5.40
CA PRO A 109 -10.84 10.23 4.68
C PRO A 109 -9.63 10.95 4.07
N TYR A 110 -9.81 11.56 2.90
CA TYR A 110 -8.77 12.42 2.37
C TYR A 110 -8.53 13.63 3.29
N ASP A 111 -7.32 13.69 3.86
CA ASP A 111 -6.80 14.86 4.54
C ASP A 111 -5.38 15.15 4.03
N PRO A 112 -5.11 16.34 3.44
CA PRO A 112 -3.79 16.67 2.92
C PRO A 112 -2.68 16.71 4.00
N ARG A 113 -3.04 16.74 5.29
CA ARG A 113 -2.09 16.65 6.41
C ARG A 113 -1.48 15.26 6.54
N GLU A 114 -2.21 14.21 6.17
CA GLU A 114 -1.72 12.82 6.19
C GLU A 114 -0.67 12.58 5.10
N LEU A 115 -0.58 13.46 4.09
CA LEU A 115 0.42 13.38 3.02
C LEU A 115 1.79 14.01 3.39
N HIS A 116 2.07 14.23 4.68
CA HIS A 116 3.29 14.89 5.12
C HIS A 116 4.57 14.10 4.78
N ASP A 117 4.49 12.77 4.82
CA ASP A 117 5.61 11.87 4.50
C ASP A 117 5.81 11.66 2.99
N VAL A 118 4.88 12.15 2.17
CA VAL A 118 4.89 12.06 0.69
C VAL A 118 4.77 13.46 0.07
N PRO A 119 5.77 14.35 0.28
CA PRO A 119 5.67 15.77 -0.06
C PRO A 119 5.48 16.03 -1.56
N ASP A 120 6.01 15.17 -2.43
CA ASP A 120 5.83 15.27 -3.87
C ASP A 120 4.40 14.97 -4.29
N LEU A 121 3.78 13.95 -3.69
CA LEU A 121 2.36 13.65 -3.90
C LEU A 121 1.48 14.79 -3.36
N ARG A 122 1.77 15.29 -2.15
CA ARG A 122 1.06 16.45 -1.57
C ARG A 122 1.14 17.67 -2.50
N LYS A 123 2.31 17.93 -3.07
CA LYS A 123 2.52 19.02 -4.04
C LYS A 123 1.77 18.78 -5.34
N ALA A 124 1.74 17.55 -5.85
CA ALA A 124 1.01 17.20 -7.06
C ALA A 124 -0.52 17.32 -6.90
N LEU A 125 -1.02 17.13 -5.68
CA LEU A 125 -2.45 17.28 -5.34
C LEU A 125 -2.80 18.69 -4.84
N ALA A 126 -1.81 19.59 -4.69
CA ALA A 126 -2.04 20.95 -4.23
C ALA A 126 -3.00 21.70 -5.18
N GLY A 127 -3.98 22.39 -4.60
CA GLY A 127 -5.01 23.12 -5.34
C GLY A 127 -6.20 22.26 -5.82
N ARG A 128 -6.17 20.94 -5.60
CA ARG A 128 -7.28 20.02 -5.91
C ARG A 128 -8.13 19.64 -4.70
N THR A 129 -7.87 20.25 -3.53
CA THR A 129 -8.48 19.88 -2.24
C THR A 129 -10.00 19.78 -2.32
N SER A 130 -10.70 20.79 -2.85
CA SER A 130 -12.16 20.78 -2.96
C SER A 130 -12.70 19.68 -3.87
N THR A 131 -11.92 19.23 -4.86
CA THR A 131 -12.28 18.10 -5.71
C THR A 131 -12.08 16.77 -4.98
N LEU A 132 -11.08 16.70 -4.09
CA LEU A 132 -10.67 15.51 -3.35
C LEU A 132 -11.34 15.35 -1.98
N GLU A 133 -12.20 16.29 -1.56
CA GLU A 133 -12.95 16.18 -0.28
C GLU A 133 -13.79 14.90 -0.16
N ARG A 134 -14.09 14.24 -1.28
CA ARG A 134 -14.84 12.99 -1.36
C ARG A 134 -13.97 11.78 -1.74
N ALA A 135 -12.66 11.97 -1.80
CA ALA A 135 -11.69 10.90 -1.99
C ALA A 135 -11.37 10.23 -0.64
N VAL A 136 -10.75 9.06 -0.73
CA VAL A 136 -10.12 8.36 0.39
C VAL A 136 -8.63 8.29 0.17
N ILE A 137 -7.89 8.21 1.27
CA ILE A 137 -6.51 7.73 1.28
C ILE A 137 -6.58 6.23 1.57
N ILE A 138 -5.93 5.43 0.73
CA ILE A 138 -5.75 3.99 0.95
C ILE A 138 -4.27 3.73 1.12
N ILE A 139 -3.87 3.22 2.27
CA ILE A 139 -2.49 2.81 2.54
C ILE A 139 -2.46 1.28 2.50
N VAL A 140 -1.66 0.71 1.62
CA VAL A 140 -1.52 -0.73 1.44
C VAL A 140 -0.15 -1.16 1.92
N ILE A 141 -0.11 -2.17 2.79
CA ILE A 141 1.09 -2.66 3.47
C ILE A 141 1.29 -4.12 3.08
N GLY A 142 2.48 -4.46 2.60
CA GLY A 142 2.85 -5.82 2.24
C GLY A 142 3.55 -6.52 3.39
N GLY A 143 2.92 -7.55 3.94
CA GLY A 143 3.48 -8.44 4.95
C GLY A 143 4.39 -9.51 4.36
N GLY A 144 5.30 -10.01 5.22
CA GLY A 144 6.30 -11.02 4.89
C GLY A 144 6.01 -12.41 5.43
#